data_AF-A0A0F7LN99-F1
#
_entry.id   AF-A0A0F7LN99-F1
#
_cell.length_a   1.000
_cell.length_b   1.000
_cell.length_c   1.000
_cell.angle_alpha   90.00
_cell.angle_beta   90.00
_cell.angle_gamma   90.00
#
_symmetry.space_group_name_H-M   'P 1'
#
loop_
_entity.id
_entity.type
_entity.pdbx_description
1 polymer ?
#
loop_
_entity_poly.entity_id
_entity_poly.type
_entity_poly.pdbx_seq_one_letter_code
_entity_poly.pdbx_strand_id
1 'polypeptide(L)' 'MFILATNEADDKALDMAALLANYKAQQKVERGFRFLKSPEFLTSSMYLKKPERIEALLMVMTCSLMVYAALNIKFARV' A
#
# COMPACT_ATOMS: atom_id res chain seq x y z
N MET A 1 -14.29 14.79 -12.39
CA MET A 1 -13.16 15.55 -12.97
C MET A 1 -11.93 15.24 -12.10
N PHE A 2 -10.83 14.79 -12.71
CA PHE A 2 -9.56 14.55 -12.01
C PHE A 2 -8.57 15.63 -12.43
N ILE A 3 -7.79 16.16 -11.48
CA ILE A 3 -6.65 17.04 -11.75
C ILE A 3 -5.43 16.31 -11.23
N LEU A 4 -4.48 16.02 -12.11
CA LEU A 4 -3.28 15.25 -11.79
C LEU A 4 -2.06 16.09 -12.15
N ALA A 5 -1.13 16.23 -11.21
CA ALA A 5 0.14 16.91 -11.41
C ALA A 5 1.25 15.85 -11.43
N THR A 6 2.13 15.94 -12.43
CA THR A 6 3.32 15.07 -12.56
C THR A 6 4.54 15.95 -12.85
N ASN A 7 5.72 15.48 -12.43
CA ASN A 7 6.99 16.12 -12.78
C ASN A 7 7.48 15.69 -14.17
N GLU A 8 6.87 14.67 -14.78
CA GLU A 8 7.20 14.21 -16.12
C GLU A 8 6.62 15.15 -17.18
N ALA A 9 7.49 15.87 -17.88
CA ALA A 9 7.12 16.86 -18.89
C ALA A 9 7.15 16.31 -20.33
N ASP A 10 7.66 15.09 -20.53
CA ASP A 10 7.71 14.45 -21.85
C ASP A 10 6.47 13.56 -22.07
N ASP A 11 5.56 14.03 -22.92
CA ASP A 11 4.33 13.31 -23.29
C ASP A 11 4.59 11.96 -23.99
N LYS A 12 5.80 11.73 -24.53
CA LYS A 12 6.18 10.43 -25.10
C LYS A 12 6.65 9.43 -24.03
N ALA A 13 7.16 9.93 -22.90
CA ALA A 13 7.60 9.09 -21.80
C ALA A 13 6.43 8.68 -20.90
N LEU A 14 5.44 9.56 -20.73
CA LEU A 14 4.25 9.29 -19.92
C LEU A 14 3.00 9.91 -20.55
N ASP A 15 2.26 9.11 -21.33
CA ASP A 15 1.00 9.58 -21.90
C ASP A 15 -0.08 9.78 -20.83
N MET A 16 -1.12 10.56 -21.16
CA MET A 16 -2.21 10.89 -20.25
C MET A 16 -3.03 9.68 -19.77
N ALA A 17 -3.20 8.65 -20.59
CA ALA A 17 -3.89 7.42 -20.23
C ALA A 17 -3.06 6.58 -19.25
N ALA A 18 -1.75 6.47 -19.47
CA ALA A 18 -0.79 5.82 -18.58
C ALA A 18 -0.69 6.57 -17.25
N LEU A 19 -0.68 7.90 -17.26
CA LEU A 19 -0.70 8.74 -16.06
C LEU A 19 -1.96 8.48 -15.23
N LEU A 20 -3.15 8.47 -15.86
CA LEU A 20 -4.40 8.16 -15.18
C LEU A 20 -4.44 6.72 -14.66
N ALA A 21 -3.94 5.76 -15.43
CA ALA A 21 -3.86 4.36 -15.03
C ALA A 21 -2.95 4.18 -13.80
N ASN A 22 -1.78 4.82 -13.80
CA ASN A 22 -0.84 4.82 -12.68
C ASN A 22 -1.46 5.42 -11.42
N TYR A 23 -2.14 6.56 -11.54
CA TYR A 23 -2.85 7.17 -10.42
C TYR A 23 -3.92 6.22 -9.84
N LYS A 24 -4.74 5.59 -10.70
CA LYS A 24 -5.78 4.66 -10.25
C LYS A 24 -5.23 3.37 -9.64
N ALA A 25 -4.02 2.94 -10.04
CA ALA A 25 -3.40 1.73 -9.50
C ALA A 25 -3.06 1.83 -7.99
N GLN A 26 -3.03 3.03 -7.41
CA GLN A 26 -2.79 3.26 -5.97
C GLN A 26 -3.83 2.56 -5.07
N GLN A 27 -5.05 2.30 -5.57
CA GLN A 27 -6.11 1.58 -4.86
C GLN A 27 -5.67 0.20 -4.33
N LYS A 28 -4.70 -0.45 -5.00
CA LYS A 28 -4.17 -1.74 -4.55
C LYS A 28 -3.41 -1.63 -3.23
N VAL A 29 -2.68 -0.53 -3.02
CA VAL A 29 -1.91 -0.27 -1.80
C VAL A 29 -2.85 0.05 -0.64
N GLU A 30 -3.86 0.88 -0.88
CA GLU A 30 -4.86 1.27 0.14
C GLU A 30 -5.62 0.08 0.72
N ARG A 31 -5.97 -0.91 -0.13
CA ARG A 31 -6.60 -2.15 0.32
C ARG A 31 -5.69 -2.96 1.27
N GLY A 32 -4.38 -2.98 1.00
CA GLY A 32 -3.42 -3.64 1.88
C GLY A 32 -3.34 -2.99 3.27
N PHE A 33 -3.32 -1.65 3.32
CA PHE A 33 -3.34 -0.93 4.60
C PHE A 33 -4.68 -1.05 5.35
N ARG A 34 -5.79 -1.17 4.62
CA ARG A 34 -7.10 -1.44 5.22
C ARG A 34 -7.12 -2.78 5.95
N PHE A 35 -6.44 -3.81 5.43
CA PHE A 35 -6.30 -5.10 6.10
C PHE A 35 -5.58 -4.97 7.45
N LEU A 36 -4.48 -4.21 7.53
CA LEU A 36 -3.75 -3.98 8.79
C LEU A 36 -4.57 -3.24 9.85
N LYS A 37 -5.58 -2.48 9.43
CA LYS A 37 -6.52 -1.77 10.31
C LYS A 37 -7.80 -2.56 10.59
N SER A 38 -7.95 -3.75 10.01
CA SER A 38 -9.14 -4.59 10.21
C SER A 38 -9.22 -5.05 11.67
N PRO A 39 -10.40 -5.05 12.32
CA PRO A 39 -10.59 -5.59 13.67
C PRO A 39 -10.23 -7.08 13.79
N GLU A 40 -10.24 -7.80 12.66
CA GLU A 40 -9.85 -9.21 12.56
C GLU A 40 -8.34 -9.40 12.79
N PHE A 41 -7.55 -8.35 12.55
CA PHE A 41 -6.14 -8.35 12.87
C PHE A 41 -6.00 -8.07 14.37
N LEU A 42 -5.49 -9.05 15.13
CA LEU A 42 -5.37 -9.10 16.60
C LEU A 42 -4.63 -7.91 17.27
N THR A 43 -4.36 -6.81 16.58
CA THR A 43 -3.89 -5.53 17.11
C THR A 43 -4.69 -5.03 18.32
N SER A 44 -6.01 -5.17 18.31
CA SER A 44 -6.87 -4.81 19.45
C SER A 44 -6.67 -5.71 20.68
N SER A 45 -6.11 -6.91 20.50
CA SER A 45 -5.72 -7.83 21.58
C SER A 45 -4.30 -7.60 22.10
N MET A 46 -3.45 -6.92 21.34
CA MET A 46 -2.07 -6.60 21.70
C MET A 46 -1.99 -5.25 22.41
N TYR A 47 -2.09 -5.27 23.74
CA TYR A 47 -1.91 -4.06 24.54
C TYR A 47 -0.43 -3.66 24.65
N LEU A 48 -0.03 -2.62 23.90
CA LEU A 48 1.31 -2.05 23.94
C LEU A 48 1.30 -0.72 24.68
N LYS A 49 1.95 -0.66 25.86
CA LYS A 49 1.95 0.53 26.73
C LYS A 49 2.95 1.62 26.33
N LYS A 50 4.02 1.25 25.62
CA LYS A 50 5.15 2.13 25.31
C LYS A 50 5.17 2.46 23.81
N PRO A 51 5.38 3.72 23.41
CA PRO A 51 5.32 4.15 22.01
C PRO A 51 6.33 3.41 21.13
N GLU A 52 7.53 3.13 21.65
CA GLU A 52 8.60 2.44 20.89
C GLU A 52 8.18 1.02 20.49
N ARG A 53 7.34 0.37 21.31
CA ARG A 53 6.83 -0.98 20.99
C ARG A 53 5.72 -0.94 19.93
N ILE A 54 4.95 0.16 19.87
CA ILE A 54 3.95 0.39 18.83
C ILE A 54 4.66 0.59 17.49
N GLU A 55 5.71 1.40 17.45
CA GLU A 55 6.53 1.61 16.26
C GLU A 55 7.18 0.30 15.76
N ALA A 56 7.77 -0.48 16.67
CA ALA A 56 8.35 -1.77 16.32
C ALA A 56 7.29 -2.74 15.75
N LEU A 57 6.10 -2.81 16.36
CA LEU A 57 5.00 -3.63 15.85
C LEU A 57 4.55 -3.16 14.47
N LEU A 58 4.36 -1.85 14.28
CA LEU A 58 3.98 -1.26 12.99
C LEU A 58 5.01 -1.59 11.90
N MET A 59 6.31 -1.58 12.23
CA MET A 59 7.38 -1.93 11.29
C MET A 59 7.27 -3.40 10.87
N VAL A 60 7.11 -4.32 11.84
CA VAL A 60 6.94 -5.75 11.56
C VAL A 60 5.69 -6.00 10.72
N MET A 61 4.55 -5.41 11.10
CA MET A 61 3.28 -5.56 10.37
C MET A 61 3.37 -5.04 8.93
N THR A 62 4.04 -3.90 8.72
CA THR A 62 4.23 -3.32 7.38
C THR A 62 5.16 -4.21 6.54
N CYS A 63 6.20 -4.78 7.14
CA CYS A 63 7.08 -5.75 6.48
C CYS A 63 6.32 -7.02 6.07
N SER A 64 5.48 -7.57 6.96
CA SER A 64 4.63 -8.72 6.63
C SER A 64 3.66 -8.41 5.49
N LEU A 65 3.06 -7.21 5.47
CA LEU A 65 2.18 -6.79 4.38
C LEU A 65 2.93 -6.69 3.04
N MET A 66 4.16 -6.17 3.04
CA MET A 66 5.01 -6.11 1.85
C MET A 66 5.30 -7.50 1.28
N VAL A 67 5.66 -8.47 2.13
CA VAL A 67 5.89 -9.87 1.73
C VAL A 67 4.61 -10.49 1.15
N TYR A 68 3.48 -10.28 1.81
CA TYR A 68 2.18 -10.74 1.34
C TYR A 68 1.83 -10.15 -0.05
N ALA A 69 2.03 -8.84 -0.23
CA ALA A 69 1.78 -8.18 -1.51
C ALA A 69 2.69 -8.73 -2.62
N ALA A 70 3.97 -8.96 -2.33
CA ALA A 70 4.93 -9.54 -3.28
C ALA A 70 4.54 -10.97 -3.70
N LEU A 71 4.11 -11.80 -2.74
CA LEU A 71 3.61 -13.15 -3.02
C LEU A 71 2.36 -13.11 -3.90
N ASN A 72 1.38 -12.27 -3.56
CA ASN A 72 0.15 -12.12 -4.36
C ASN A 72 0.45 -11.67 -5.80
N ILE A 73 1.43 -10.78 -6.01
CA ILE A 73 1.86 -10.40 -7.37
C ILE A 73 2.46 -11.59 -8.11
N LYS A 74 3.23 -12.44 -7.42
CA LYS A 74 3.84 -13.63 -8.02
C LYS A 74 2.79 -14.67 -8.40
N PHE A 75 1.80 -14.95 -7.54
CA PHE A 75 0.71 -15.89 -7.84
C PHE A 75 -0.23 -15.39 -8.93
N ALA A 76 -0.50 -14.08 -9.02
CA ALA A 76 -1.34 -13.52 -10.07
C ALA A 76 -0.67 -13.44 -11.46
N ARG A 77 0.62 -13.79 -11.56
CA ARG A 77 1.40 -13.81 -12.80
C ARG A 77 1.68 -15.24 -13.32
N VAL A 78 1.22 -16.26 -12.61
CA VAL A 78 1.24 -17.68 -13.02
C VAL A 78 -0.17 -18.05 -13.49
#